data_AF-A0A1I1RHC1-F1
#
_entry.id   AF-A0A1I1RHC1-F1
#
_cell.length_a   1.000
_cell.length_b   1.000
_cell.length_c   1.000
_cell.angle_alpha   90.00
_cell.angle_beta   90.00
_cell.angle_gamma   90.00
#
_symmetry.space_group_name_H-M   'P 1'
#
loop_
_entity.id
_entity.type
_entity.pdbx_description
1 polymer ?
#
loop_
_entity_poly.entity_id
_entity_poly.type
_entity_poly.pdbx_seq_one_letter_code
_entity_poly.pdbx_strand_id
1 'polypeptide(L)'
;MRTAILLLALPALAACATPREGCLRSATRDIAVVDRLILETQANLSRGYAIDEEPYITSNVNLCVGNGGYHRVGWSYCNQPTTRYRQRPVTIDRAAEQRKLAELKQTRARLTAEAGPRLAQCNARYPSP
;
A
#
# COMPACT_ATOMS: atom_id res chain seq x y z
N MET A 1 21.79 27.11 26.30
CA MET A 1 20.58 27.72 25.69
C MET A 1 20.16 27.08 24.37
N ARG A 2 21.07 26.66 23.49
CA ARG A 2 20.74 25.93 22.24
C ARG A 2 20.12 24.54 22.42
N THR A 3 20.46 23.82 23.50
CA THR A 3 19.96 22.47 23.80
C THR A 3 18.51 22.44 24.29
N ALA A 4 18.02 23.53 24.88
CA ALA A 4 16.64 23.63 25.35
C ALA A 4 15.62 23.73 24.19
N ILE A 5 16.03 24.29 23.05
CA ILE A 5 15.17 24.47 21.87
C ILE A 5 14.93 23.12 21.17
N LEU A 6 15.91 22.20 21.19
CA LEU A 6 15.77 20.86 20.61
C LEU A 6 14.80 19.96 21.39
N LEU A 7 14.73 20.10 22.73
CA LEU A 7 13.82 19.31 23.57
C LEU A 7 12.35 19.75 23.45
N LEU A 8 12.09 21.02 23.12
CA LEU A 8 10.73 21.54 22.96
C LEU A 8 10.10 21.22 21.58
N ALA A 9 10.92 20.82 20.60
CA ALA A 9 10.46 20.52 19.24
C ALA A 9 10.00 19.06 19.05
N LEU A 10 10.39 18.13 19.94
CA LEU A 10 9.98 16.72 19.87
C LEU A 10 8.46 16.46 20.03
N PRO A 11 7.71 17.11 20.93
CA PRO A 11 6.27 16.84 21.06
C PRO A 11 5.44 17.31 19.85
N ALA A 12 5.94 18.26 19.06
CA ALA A 12 5.26 18.74 17.85
C ALA A 12 5.24 17.71 16.70
N LEU A 13 6.15 16.72 16.73
CA LEU A 13 6.24 15.66 15.72
C LEU A 13 5.41 14.40 16.07
N ALA A 14 4.95 14.26 17.31
CA ALA A 14 4.11 13.15 17.75
C ALA A 14 2.64 13.29 17.31
N ALA A 15 2.26 14.41 16.69
CA ALA A 15 0.89 14.72 16.28
C ALA A 15 0.40 13.94 15.04
N CYS A 16 1.28 13.27 14.29
CA CYS A 16 0.89 12.56 13.06
C CYS A 16 0.40 11.12 13.29
N ALA A 17 0.55 10.55 14.49
CA ALA A 17 0.01 9.23 14.81
C ALA A 17 -0.22 9.08 16.32
N THR A 18 -1.41 9.43 16.78
CA THR A 18 -1.78 9.24 18.19
C THR A 18 -1.78 7.74 18.54
N PRO A 19 -1.43 7.34 19.79
CA PRO A 19 -1.54 5.94 20.23
C PRO A 19 -2.96 5.37 20.04
N ARG A 20 -3.97 6.24 20.17
CA ARG A 20 -5.37 5.91 19.88
C ARG A 20 -5.59 5.51 18.42
N GLU A 21 -5.18 6.35 17.48
CA GLU A 21 -5.30 6.03 16.05
C GLU A 21 -4.54 4.76 15.66
N GLY A 22 -3.36 4.53 16.24
CA GLY A 22 -2.61 3.30 16.04
C GLY A 22 -3.40 2.06 16.46
N CYS A 23 -4.04 2.12 17.62
CA CYS A 23 -4.90 1.04 18.13
C CYS A 23 -6.11 0.80 17.20
N LEU A 24 -6.82 1.86 16.83
CA LEU A 24 -8.00 1.77 15.95
C LEU A 24 -7.63 1.20 14.56
N ARG A 25 -6.56 1.71 13.95
CA ARG A 25 -6.06 1.22 12.65
C ARG A 25 -5.66 -0.25 12.71
N SER A 26 -5.06 -0.69 13.82
CA SER A 26 -4.70 -2.09 14.02
C SER A 26 -5.95 -2.98 14.11
N ALA A 27 -6.96 -2.54 14.88
CA ALA A 27 -8.21 -3.28 15.07
C ALA A 27 -9.02 -3.48 13.78
N THR A 28 -8.90 -2.57 12.80
CA THR A 28 -9.67 -2.62 11.54
C THR A 28 -8.82 -2.91 10.29
N ARG A 29 -7.52 -3.21 10.44
CA ARG A 29 -6.60 -3.40 9.30
C ARG A 29 -7.11 -4.45 8.32
N ASP A 30 -7.49 -5.61 8.84
CA ASP A 30 -7.89 -6.74 8.00
C ASP A 30 -9.24 -6.47 7.32
N ILE A 31 -10.12 -5.71 7.96
CA ILE A 31 -11.38 -5.25 7.34
C ILE A 31 -11.07 -4.41 6.11
N ALA A 32 -10.14 -3.45 6.21
CA ALA A 32 -9.77 -2.59 5.09
C ALA A 32 -9.14 -3.38 3.91
N VAL A 33 -8.37 -4.44 4.21
CA VAL A 33 -7.82 -5.34 3.20
C VAL A 33 -8.94 -6.09 2.49
N VAL A 34 -9.85 -6.71 3.25
CA VAL A 34 -10.97 -7.48 2.68
C VAL A 34 -11.93 -6.57 1.90
N ASP A 35 -12.18 -5.34 2.36
CA ASP A 35 -12.98 -4.35 1.64
C ASP A 35 -12.38 -4.01 0.28
N ARG A 36 -11.06 -3.83 0.21
CA ARG A 36 -10.37 -3.62 -1.07
C ARG A 36 -10.54 -4.82 -2.00
N LEU A 37 -10.37 -6.05 -1.48
CA LEU A 37 -10.55 -7.27 -2.27
C LEU A 37 -11.99 -7.45 -2.76
N ILE A 38 -12.99 -7.06 -1.96
CA ILE A 38 -14.40 -7.06 -2.36
C ILE A 38 -14.60 -6.10 -3.53
N LEU A 39 -14.11 -4.86 -3.42
CA LEU A 39 -14.25 -3.85 -4.47
C LEU A 39 -13.56 -4.28 -5.76
N GLU A 40 -12.35 -4.85 -5.66
CA GLU A 40 -11.62 -5.37 -6.81
C GLU A 40 -12.38 -6.52 -7.49
N THR A 41 -12.87 -7.48 -6.71
CA THR A 41 -13.65 -8.63 -7.21
C THR A 41 -14.94 -8.16 -7.88
N GLN A 42 -15.65 -7.19 -7.29
CA GLN A 42 -16.84 -6.58 -7.89
C GLN A 42 -16.51 -5.87 -9.21
N ALA A 43 -15.39 -5.17 -9.27
CA ALA A 43 -14.95 -4.49 -10.48
C ALA A 43 -14.52 -5.47 -11.59
N ASN A 44 -13.91 -6.60 -11.22
CA ASN A 44 -13.60 -7.69 -12.16
C ASN A 44 -14.88 -8.31 -12.73
N LEU A 45 -15.87 -8.59 -11.88
CA LEU A 45 -17.17 -9.14 -12.29
C LEU A 45 -17.96 -8.17 -13.19
N SER A 46 -17.90 -6.86 -12.91
CA SER A 46 -18.61 -5.84 -13.70
C SER A 46 -18.00 -5.66 -15.09
N ARG A 47 -16.67 -5.67 -15.20
CA ARG A 47 -15.97 -5.61 -16.49
C ARG A 47 -15.98 -6.93 -17.25
N GLY A 48 -16.08 -8.06 -16.54
CA GLY A 48 -16.00 -9.41 -17.12
C GLY A 48 -14.58 -9.95 -17.32
N TYR A 49 -13.57 -9.25 -16.82
CA TYR A 49 -12.17 -9.65 -16.84
C TYR A 49 -11.42 -9.04 -15.65
N ALA A 50 -10.33 -9.69 -15.24
CA ALA A 50 -9.41 -9.17 -14.24
C ALA A 50 -8.26 -8.43 -14.92
N ILE A 51 -7.57 -7.57 -14.16
CA ILE A 51 -6.40 -6.85 -14.62
C ILE A 51 -5.17 -7.47 -13.96
N ASP A 52 -4.22 -7.89 -14.78
CA ASP A 52 -2.93 -8.44 -14.36
C ASP A 52 -1.79 -7.47 -14.73
N GLU A 53 -0.73 -7.45 -13.94
CA GLU A 53 0.46 -6.64 -14.21
C GLU A 53 1.52 -7.48 -14.91
N GLU A 54 1.69 -7.25 -16.22
CA GLU A 54 2.68 -7.97 -17.01
C GLU A 54 4.01 -7.21 -17.01
N PRO A 55 5.11 -7.81 -16.52
CA PRO A 55 6.43 -7.19 -16.60
C PRO A 55 6.94 -7.18 -18.04
N TYR A 56 7.50 -6.06 -18.47
CA TYR A 56 8.21 -5.94 -19.74
C TYR A 56 9.51 -5.16 -19.55
N ILE A 57 10.54 -5.51 -20.33
CA ILE A 57 11.83 -4.84 -20.29
C ILE A 57 11.83 -3.69 -21.29
N THR A 58 12.14 -2.50 -20.82
CA THR A 58 12.45 -1.34 -21.67
C THR A 58 13.90 -0.93 -21.46
N SER A 59 14.48 -0.20 -22.42
CA SER A 59 15.80 0.39 -22.27
C SER A 59 15.65 1.90 -22.09
N ASN A 60 16.18 2.43 -20.98
CA ASN A 60 16.31 3.87 -20.82
C ASN A 60 17.72 4.27 -21.25
N VAL A 61 17.82 5.27 -22.12
CA VAL A 61 19.08 5.88 -22.50
C VAL A 61 19.36 7.00 -21.49
N ASN A 62 20.37 6.79 -20.65
CA ASN A 62 20.80 7.77 -19.66
C ASN A 62 22.15 8.36 -20.06
N LEU A 63 22.43 9.57 -19.57
CA LEU A 63 23.75 10.17 -19.67
C LEU A 63 24.55 9.78 -18.43
N CYS A 64 25.58 8.96 -18.63
CA CYS A 64 26.50 8.54 -17.59
C CYS A 64 27.74 9.44 -17.56
N VAL A 65 28.22 9.71 -16.35
CA VAL A 65 29.52 10.37 -16.12
C VAL A 65 30.52 9.31 -15.72
N GLY A 66 31.61 9.20 -16.49
CA GLY A 66 32.71 8.27 -16.23
C GLY A 66 34.04 9.00 -16.10
N ASN A 67 35.03 8.32 -15.53
CA ASN A 67 36.42 8.77 -15.56
C ASN A 67 37.05 8.27 -16.87
N GLY A 68 37.29 9.18 -17.82
CA GLY A 68 37.78 8.88 -19.17
C GLY A 68 39.28 8.55 -19.24
N GLY A 69 39.87 8.08 -18.13
CA GLY A 69 41.32 8.01 -17.94
C GLY A 69 41.97 9.37 -17.62
N TYR A 70 43.12 9.33 -16.93
CA TYR A 70 43.95 10.48 -16.51
C TYR A 70 43.16 11.75 -16.14
N HIS A 71 42.45 11.72 -15.01
CA HIS A 71 41.81 12.88 -14.38
C HIS A 71 40.83 13.66 -15.27
N ARG A 72 40.23 13.03 -16.30
CA ARG A 72 39.19 13.66 -17.13
C ARG A 72 37.81 13.11 -16.82
N VAL A 73 36.86 14.03 -16.63
CA VAL A 73 35.44 13.71 -16.59
C VAL A 73 34.95 13.57 -18.03
N GLY A 74 34.44 12.38 -18.38
CA GLY A 74 33.86 12.08 -19.68
C GLY A 74 32.36 11.80 -19.55
N TRP A 75 31.60 12.20 -20.57
CA TRP A 75 30.18 11.89 -20.69
C TRP A 75 29.98 10.77 -21.71
N SER A 76 29.15 9.78 -21.39
CA SER A 76 28.78 8.71 -22.32
C SER A 76 27.30 8.37 -22.19
N TYR A 77 26.70 7.84 -23.26
CA TYR A 77 25.37 7.26 -23.16
C TYR A 77 25.45 5.85 -22.59
N CYS A 78 24.59 5.55 -21.63
CA CYS A 78 24.47 4.24 -21.01
C CYS A 78 23.03 3.77 -21.09
N ASN A 79 22.85 2.60 -21.70
CA ASN A 79 21.54 1.96 -21.79
C ASN A 79 21.34 1.10 -20.54
N GLN A 80 20.30 1.39 -19.78
CA GLN A 80 19.96 0.62 -18.59
C GLN A 80 18.64 -0.14 -18.82
N PRO A 81 18.67 -1.48 -18.87
CA PRO A 81 17.44 -2.25 -18.94
C PRO A 81 16.64 -2.01 -17.66
N THR A 82 15.38 -1.65 -17.81
CA THR A 82 14.46 -1.34 -16.72
C THR A 82 13.20 -2.17 -16.88
N THR A 83 12.82 -2.91 -15.84
CA THR A 83 11.54 -3.60 -15.79
C THR A 83 10.43 -2.58 -15.54
N ARG A 84 9.44 -2.55 -16.43
CA ARG A 84 8.20 -1.79 -16.30
C ARG A 84 7.03 -2.77 -16.29
N TYR A 85 5.89 -2.32 -15.79
CA TYR A 85 4.66 -3.12 -15.74
C TYR A 85 3.60 -2.47 -16.61
N ARG A 86 2.88 -3.28 -17.37
CA ARG A 86 1.71 -2.86 -18.14
C ARG A 86 0.49 -3.66 -17.69
N GLN A 87 -0.66 -3.00 -17.65
CA GLN A 87 -1.92 -3.66 -17.33
C GLN A 87 -2.40 -4.49 -18.53
N ARG A 88 -2.71 -5.76 -18.28
CA ARG A 88 -3.20 -6.71 -19.28
C ARG A 88 -4.52 -7.31 -18.80
N PRO A 89 -5.58 -7.31 -19.63
CA PRO A 89 -6.81 -7.99 -19.28
C PRO A 89 -6.59 -9.51 -19.28
N VAL A 90 -7.08 -10.18 -18.25
CA VAL A 90 -7.06 -11.64 -18.13
C VAL A 90 -8.47 -12.19 -17.93
N THR A 91 -8.75 -13.33 -18.54
CA THR A 91 -10.04 -14.00 -18.44
C THR A 91 -10.32 -14.46 -17.02
N ILE A 92 -11.57 -14.34 -16.59
CA ILE A 92 -12.05 -14.82 -15.29
C ILE A 92 -13.08 -15.93 -15.46
N ASP A 93 -13.10 -16.87 -14.51
CA ASP A 93 -14.29 -17.69 -14.28
C ASP A 93 -15.28 -16.87 -13.44
N ARG A 94 -16.37 -16.44 -14.08
CA ARG A 94 -17.41 -15.63 -13.42
C ARG A 94 -18.04 -16.34 -12.22
N ALA A 95 -18.25 -17.65 -12.31
CA ALA A 95 -18.86 -18.41 -11.21
C ALA A 95 -17.88 -18.52 -10.04
N ALA A 96 -16.60 -18.76 -10.31
CA ALA A 96 -15.57 -18.75 -9.28
C ALA A 96 -15.42 -17.39 -8.60
N GLU A 97 -15.40 -16.29 -9.38
CA GLU A 97 -15.32 -14.93 -8.84
C GLU A 97 -16.56 -14.54 -8.02
N GLN A 98 -17.76 -15.02 -8.38
CA GLN A 98 -18.97 -14.82 -7.56
C GLN A 98 -18.87 -15.57 -6.21
N ARG A 99 -18.37 -16.80 -6.21
CA ARG A 99 -18.13 -17.57 -4.97
C ARG A 99 -17.11 -16.86 -4.08
N LYS A 100 -15.99 -16.42 -4.66
CA LYS A 100 -14.96 -15.63 -3.98
C LYS A 100 -15.54 -14.36 -3.36
N LEU A 101 -16.40 -13.62 -4.09
CA LEU A 101 -17.07 -12.45 -3.56
C LEU A 101 -17.95 -12.77 -2.34
N ALA A 102 -18.70 -13.88 -2.38
CA ALA A 102 -19.53 -14.31 -1.27
C ALA A 102 -18.68 -14.66 -0.03
N GLU A 103 -17.59 -15.41 -0.22
CA GLU A 103 -16.64 -15.76 0.84
C GLU A 103 -15.96 -14.52 1.46
N LEU A 104 -15.57 -13.55 0.63
CA LEU A 104 -15.01 -12.28 1.09
C LEU A 104 -16.02 -11.49 1.94
N LYS A 105 -17.30 -11.44 1.52
CA LYS A 105 -18.35 -10.78 2.29
C LYS A 105 -18.61 -11.46 3.64
N GLN A 106 -18.61 -12.80 3.68
CA GLN A 106 -18.73 -13.54 4.92
C GLN A 106 -17.52 -13.28 5.84
N THR A 107 -16.32 -13.29 5.27
CA THR A 107 -15.08 -12.97 6.00
C THR A 107 -15.11 -11.57 6.59
N ARG A 108 -15.56 -10.57 5.82
CA ARG A 108 -15.75 -9.20 6.29
C ARG A 108 -16.71 -9.13 7.47
N ALA A 109 -17.85 -9.82 7.39
CA ALA A 109 -18.84 -9.84 8.46
C ALA A 109 -18.25 -10.42 9.75
N ARG A 110 -17.52 -11.54 9.65
CA ARG A 110 -16.79 -12.13 10.78
C ARG A 110 -15.78 -11.17 11.39
N LEU A 111 -14.90 -10.57 10.57
CA LEU A 111 -13.88 -9.63 11.03
C LEU A 111 -14.51 -8.40 11.70
N THR A 112 -15.65 -7.93 11.20
CA THR A 112 -16.38 -6.81 11.80
C THR A 112 -16.89 -7.16 13.19
N ALA A 113 -17.44 -8.37 13.37
CA ALA A 113 -17.89 -8.85 14.67
C ALA A 113 -16.72 -9.00 15.67
N GLU A 114 -15.57 -9.50 15.20
CA GLU A 114 -14.35 -9.63 16.02
C GLU A 114 -13.69 -8.29 16.36
N ALA A 115 -13.83 -7.28 15.49
CA ALA A 115 -13.25 -5.95 15.70
C ALA A 115 -14.00 -5.14 16.78
N GLY A 116 -15.29 -5.36 16.98
CA GLY A 116 -16.11 -4.64 17.97
C GLY A 116 -15.48 -4.58 19.38
N PRO A 117 -15.15 -5.73 20.00
CA PRO A 117 -14.48 -5.76 21.30
C PRO A 117 -13.11 -5.07 21.31
N ARG A 118 -12.32 -5.21 20.24
CA ARG A 118 -11.00 -4.57 20.12
C ARG A 118 -11.11 -3.05 20.05
N LEU A 119 -12.09 -2.54 19.31
CA LEU A 119 -12.40 -1.11 19.21
C LEU A 119 -12.86 -0.55 20.56
N ALA A 120 -13.71 -1.27 21.29
CA ALA A 120 -14.12 -0.90 22.64
C ALA A 120 -12.91 -0.83 23.59
N GLN A 121 -12.00 -1.81 23.53
CA GLN A 121 -10.76 -1.81 24.32
C GLN A 121 -9.85 -0.62 23.96
N CYS A 122 -9.71 -0.27 22.67
CA CYS A 122 -8.96 0.90 22.24
C CYS A 122 -9.55 2.20 22.82
N ASN A 123 -10.87 2.36 22.81
CA ASN A 123 -11.54 3.54 23.36
C ASN A 123 -11.42 3.61 24.89
N ALA A 124 -11.47 2.48 25.59
CA ALA A 124 -11.28 2.44 27.04
C ALA A 124 -9.84 2.76 27.46
N ARG A 125 -8.85 2.28 26.69
CA ARG A 125 -7.41 2.50 26.96
C ARG A 125 -6.94 3.90 26.55
N TYR A 126 -7.55 4.48 25.52
CA TYR A 126 -7.21 5.78 24.98
C TYR A 126 -8.48 6.63 24.76
N PRO A 127 -9.01 7.27 25.82
CA PRO A 127 -10.16 8.16 25.72
C PRO A 127 -9.87 9.32 24.76
N SER A 128 -10.90 9.87 24.11
CA SER A 128 -10.77 11.17 23.46
C SER A 128 -10.43 12.23 24.51
N PRO A 129 -9.54 13.19 24.20
CA PRO A 129 -9.40 14.40 25.01
C PRO A 129 -10.69 15.22 25.03
#